data_AF-A0A957T3R1-F1
#
_entry.id   AF-A0A957T3R1-F1
#
_cell.length_a   1.000
_cell.length_b   1.000
_cell.length_c   1.000
_cell.angle_alpha   90.00
_cell.angle_beta   90.00
_cell.angle_gamma   90.00
#
_symmetry.space_group_name_H-M   'P 1'
#
loop_
_entity.id
_entity.type
_entity.pdbx_description
1 polymer ?
#
loop_
_entity_poly.entity_id
_entity_poly.type
_entity_poly.pdbx_seq_one_letter_code
_entity_poly.pdbx_strand_id
1 'polypeptide(L)'
;ARTMGSPLQVARQLVNLAYICCDLGEYARARLCVEEALALTNVLQSKIYQSYALCCLGSVATATADFEAGKAHLQQAITVAADAGLLPLLNLGLVEYATLLAQEAATLAAPTVVAMQTEALTLLTLAEAQPACWHLFKVRARQRRLSLATKLPEPVVSAATERAQALSPLAVAQEIGQKTPVRKSDYEQD
;
A
#
# COMPACT_ATOMS: atom_id res chain seq x y z
N ALA A 1 -31.79 4.36 23.63
CA ALA A 1 -30.84 3.30 23.26
C ALA A 1 -29.90 3.78 22.15
N ARG A 2 -28.83 4.51 22.51
CA ARG A 2 -27.70 4.83 21.63
C ARG A 2 -26.65 3.75 21.84
N THR A 3 -26.86 2.60 21.21
CA THR A 3 -25.93 1.47 21.30
C THR A 3 -24.74 1.76 20.42
N MET A 4 -23.63 2.09 21.09
CA MET A 4 -22.26 2.06 20.57
C MET A 4 -22.10 0.91 19.58
N GLY A 5 -21.69 1.21 18.34
CA GLY A 5 -21.32 0.15 17.38
C GLY A 5 -20.23 -0.73 18.00
N SER A 6 -20.21 -2.01 17.65
CA SER A 6 -19.11 -2.90 18.05
C SER A 6 -17.77 -2.22 17.72
N PRO A 7 -16.73 -2.31 18.57
CA PRO A 7 -15.43 -1.70 18.29
C PRO A 7 -14.89 -2.04 16.89
N LEU A 8 -15.23 -3.22 16.36
CA LEU A 8 -14.92 -3.65 14.99
C LEU A 8 -15.65 -2.81 13.92
N GLN A 9 -16.92 -2.48 14.17
CA GLN A 9 -17.70 -1.60 13.30
C GLN A 9 -17.14 -0.18 13.35
N VAL A 10 -16.75 0.31 14.52
CA VAL A 10 -16.12 1.64 14.67
C VAL A 10 -14.82 1.70 13.89
N ALA A 11 -13.93 0.71 14.06
CA ALA A 11 -12.68 0.61 13.31
C ALA A 11 -12.93 0.59 11.79
N ARG A 12 -13.92 -0.18 11.32
CA ARG A 12 -14.30 -0.21 9.91
C ARG A 12 -14.76 1.16 9.39
N GLN A 13 -15.61 1.85 10.15
CA GLN A 13 -16.12 3.15 9.73
C GLN A 13 -15.00 4.20 9.70
N LEU A 14 -14.10 4.18 10.68
CA LEU A 14 -12.94 5.08 10.73
C LEU A 14 -11.99 4.85 9.53
N VAL A 15 -11.70 3.59 9.20
CA VAL A 15 -10.90 3.25 8.00
C VAL A 15 -11.57 3.74 6.71
N ASN A 16 -12.87 3.51 6.56
CA ASN A 16 -13.61 3.97 5.38
C ASN A 16 -13.61 5.50 5.28
N LEU A 17 -13.86 6.18 6.40
CA LEU A 17 -13.83 7.64 6.46
C LEU A 17 -12.45 8.18 6.11
N ALA A 18 -11.39 7.54 6.59
CA ALA A 18 -10.03 7.91 6.25
C ALA A 18 -9.76 7.82 4.74
N TYR A 19 -10.18 6.74 4.07
CA TYR A 19 -10.06 6.63 2.61
C TYR A 19 -10.84 7.73 1.88
N ILE A 20 -12.05 8.06 2.34
CA ILE A 20 -12.83 9.17 1.77
C ILE A 20 -12.11 10.49 1.97
N CYS A 21 -11.58 10.76 3.17
CA CYS A 21 -10.79 11.97 3.44
C CYS A 21 -9.53 12.02 2.56
N CYS A 22 -8.83 10.90 2.32
CA CYS A 22 -7.71 10.82 1.39
C CYS A 22 -8.11 11.19 -0.04
N ASP A 23 -9.22 10.63 -0.53
CA ASP A 23 -9.74 10.90 -1.87
C ASP A 23 -10.17 12.38 -2.02
N LEU A 24 -10.59 13.01 -0.92
CA LEU A 24 -10.94 14.44 -0.86
C LEU A 24 -9.73 15.36 -0.60
N GLY A 25 -8.52 14.82 -0.39
CA GLY A 25 -7.31 15.61 -0.07
C GLY A 25 -7.25 16.12 1.38
N GLU A 26 -8.15 15.65 2.26
CA GLU A 26 -8.22 16.03 3.67
C GLU A 26 -7.25 15.18 4.52
N TYR A 27 -5.96 15.22 4.19
CA TYR A 27 -4.94 14.32 4.74
C TYR A 27 -4.80 14.37 6.27
N ALA A 28 -4.94 15.55 6.88
CA ALA A 28 -4.91 15.69 8.34
C ALA A 28 -6.08 14.95 9.02
N ARG A 29 -7.29 15.05 8.44
CA ARG A 29 -8.47 14.34 8.95
C ARG A 29 -8.36 12.84 8.71
N ALA A 30 -7.85 12.45 7.55
CA ALA A 30 -7.58 11.04 7.24
C ALA A 30 -6.65 10.43 8.29
N ARG A 31 -5.53 11.09 8.59
CA ARG A 31 -4.56 10.63 9.58
C ARG A 31 -5.18 10.42 10.97
N LEU A 32 -5.97 11.40 11.46
CA LEU A 32 -6.67 11.26 12.75
C LEU A 32 -7.61 10.04 12.78
N CYS A 33 -8.40 9.85 11.71
CA CYS A 33 -9.30 8.71 11.62
C CYS A 33 -8.54 7.38 11.62
N VAL A 34 -7.38 7.31 10.94
CA VAL A 34 -6.57 6.09 10.87
C VAL A 34 -5.85 5.81 12.19
N GLU A 35 -5.33 6.81 12.87
CA GLU A 35 -4.69 6.65 14.19
C GLU A 35 -5.70 6.09 15.22
N GLU A 36 -6.94 6.61 15.22
CA GLU A 36 -8.02 6.09 16.05
C GLU A 36 -8.42 4.66 15.66
N ALA A 37 -8.50 4.37 14.35
CA ALA A 37 -8.74 3.01 13.87
C ALA A 37 -7.63 2.05 14.31
N LEU A 38 -6.36 2.43 14.18
CA LEU A 38 -5.22 1.58 14.56
C LEU A 38 -5.28 1.20 16.04
N ALA A 39 -5.54 2.18 16.92
CA ALA A 39 -5.70 1.93 18.35
C ALA A 39 -6.77 0.86 18.62
N LEU A 40 -7.93 0.96 17.96
CA LEU A 40 -8.99 -0.04 18.09
C LEU A 40 -8.58 -1.40 17.50
N THR A 41 -7.91 -1.42 16.35
CA THR A 41 -7.50 -2.68 15.70
C THR A 41 -6.41 -3.42 16.45
N ASN A 42 -5.56 -2.72 17.20
CA ASN A 42 -4.58 -3.31 18.10
C ASN A 42 -5.27 -4.03 19.26
N VAL A 43 -6.30 -3.42 19.86
CA VAL A 43 -7.11 -4.08 20.91
C VAL A 43 -7.84 -5.30 20.35
N LEU A 44 -8.36 -5.20 19.13
CA LEU A 44 -9.12 -6.26 18.46
C LEU A 44 -8.26 -7.33 17.77
N GLN A 45 -6.93 -7.12 17.71
CA GLN A 45 -5.97 -7.97 16.99
C GLN A 45 -6.38 -8.25 15.53
N SER A 46 -7.05 -7.29 14.89
CA SER A 46 -7.63 -7.48 13.55
C SER A 46 -6.63 -7.14 12.45
N LYS A 47 -6.02 -8.18 11.84
CA LYS A 47 -5.07 -8.04 10.74
C LYS A 47 -5.66 -7.38 9.48
N ILE A 48 -6.96 -7.58 9.23
CA ILE A 48 -7.66 -6.96 8.09
C ILE A 48 -7.65 -5.44 8.22
N TYR A 49 -8.13 -4.92 9.35
CA TYR A 49 -8.24 -3.47 9.53
C TYR A 49 -6.89 -2.83 9.84
N GLN A 50 -5.97 -3.55 10.48
CA GLN A 50 -4.57 -3.14 10.60
C GLN A 50 -3.93 -2.90 9.23
N SER A 51 -4.08 -3.85 8.29
CA SER A 51 -3.54 -3.71 6.93
C SER A 51 -4.19 -2.55 6.16
N TYR A 52 -5.52 -2.39 6.21
CA TYR A 52 -6.19 -1.24 5.60
C TYR A 52 -5.72 0.11 6.17
N ALA A 53 -5.61 0.20 7.49
CA ALA A 53 -5.16 1.41 8.17
C ALA A 53 -3.73 1.78 7.76
N LEU A 54 -2.81 0.80 7.77
CA LEU A 54 -1.43 1.00 7.32
C LEU A 54 -1.35 1.41 5.83
N CYS A 55 -2.16 0.80 4.96
CA CYS A 55 -2.26 1.25 3.57
C CYS A 55 -2.72 2.71 3.46
N CYS A 56 -3.70 3.11 4.28
CA CYS A 56 -4.21 4.48 4.30
C CYS A 56 -3.14 5.48 4.77
N LEU A 57 -2.41 5.19 5.85
CA LEU A 57 -1.26 6.03 6.26
C LEU A 57 -0.20 6.12 5.16
N GLY A 58 0.07 5.01 4.49
CA GLY A 58 0.93 4.95 3.32
C GLY A 58 0.50 5.92 2.22
N SER A 59 -0.79 5.89 1.86
CA SER A 59 -1.36 6.79 0.86
C SER A 59 -1.36 8.26 1.31
N VAL A 60 -1.65 8.54 2.59
CA VAL A 60 -1.56 9.90 3.16
C VAL A 60 -0.14 10.44 3.03
N ALA A 61 0.86 9.68 3.50
CA ALA A 61 2.26 10.06 3.48
C ALA A 61 2.76 10.26 2.03
N THR A 62 2.35 9.36 1.13
CA THR A 62 2.62 9.48 -0.32
C THR A 62 2.07 10.79 -0.89
N ALA A 63 0.83 11.13 -0.54
CA ALA A 63 0.19 12.35 -1.04
C ALA A 63 0.77 13.64 -0.43
N THR A 64 1.35 13.57 0.77
CA THR A 64 2.09 14.67 1.40
C THR A 64 3.59 14.66 1.09
N ALA A 65 4.04 13.83 0.14
CA ALA A 65 5.43 13.65 -0.28
C ALA A 65 6.40 13.19 0.83
N ASP A 66 5.89 12.61 1.92
CA ASP A 66 6.69 11.91 2.91
C ASP A 66 6.87 10.44 2.48
N PHE A 67 7.72 10.25 1.47
CA PHE A 67 7.92 8.95 0.84
C PHE A 67 8.55 7.93 1.78
N GLU A 68 9.38 8.35 2.72
CA GLU A 68 10.01 7.45 3.70
C GLU A 68 8.98 6.89 4.69
N ALA A 69 8.13 7.74 5.28
CA ALA A 69 7.02 7.26 6.11
C ALA A 69 6.03 6.40 5.30
N GLY A 70 5.75 6.80 4.05
CA GLY A 70 4.88 6.05 3.16
C GLY A 70 5.39 4.64 2.87
N LYS A 71 6.69 4.48 2.58
CA LYS A 71 7.31 3.16 2.37
C LYS A 71 7.18 2.30 3.63
N ALA A 72 7.51 2.86 4.80
CA ALA A 72 7.45 2.10 6.05
C ALA A 72 6.03 1.59 6.34
N HIS A 73 5.00 2.42 6.19
CA HIS A 73 3.62 2.01 6.41
C HIS A 73 3.14 0.98 5.40
N LEU A 74 3.46 1.15 4.11
CA LEU A 74 3.06 0.21 3.05
C LEU A 74 3.79 -1.12 3.15
N GLN A 75 5.08 -1.11 3.49
CA GLN A 75 5.86 -2.32 3.78
C GLN A 75 5.22 -3.13 4.91
N GLN A 76 4.89 -2.47 6.03
CA GLN A 76 4.17 -3.13 7.14
C GLN A 76 2.81 -3.68 6.70
N ALA A 77 2.04 -2.91 5.92
CA ALA A 77 0.74 -3.36 5.42
C ALA A 77 0.84 -4.63 4.55
N ILE A 78 1.85 -4.66 3.67
CA ILE A 78 2.19 -5.78 2.79
C ILE A 78 2.59 -7.01 3.61
N THR A 79 3.48 -6.84 4.60
CA THR A 79 3.91 -7.94 5.49
C THR A 79 2.73 -8.51 6.27
N VAL A 80 1.92 -7.66 6.91
CA VAL A 80 0.74 -8.10 7.67
C VAL A 80 -0.24 -8.87 6.77
N ALA A 81 -0.49 -8.37 5.56
CA ALA A 81 -1.41 -9.01 4.64
C ALA A 81 -0.86 -10.34 4.10
N ALA A 82 0.44 -10.43 3.83
CA ALA A 82 1.10 -11.65 3.38
C ALA A 82 1.07 -12.73 4.47
N ASP A 83 1.48 -12.39 5.70
CA ASP A 83 1.51 -13.32 6.84
C ASP A 83 0.12 -13.84 7.20
N ALA A 84 -0.92 -13.01 7.05
CA ALA A 84 -2.30 -13.38 7.31
C ALA A 84 -3.02 -14.03 6.10
N GLY A 85 -2.36 -14.22 4.95
CA GLY A 85 -2.96 -14.78 3.74
C GLY A 85 -4.06 -13.91 3.12
N LEU A 86 -4.07 -12.60 3.40
CA LEU A 86 -5.08 -11.64 2.96
C LEU A 86 -4.77 -11.12 1.55
N LEU A 87 -4.92 -11.97 0.53
CA LEU A 87 -4.55 -11.67 -0.86
C LEU A 87 -5.12 -10.34 -1.42
N PRO A 88 -6.39 -9.95 -1.18
CA PRO A 88 -6.91 -8.67 -1.68
C PRO A 88 -6.19 -7.47 -1.06
N LEU A 89 -5.81 -7.56 0.22
CA LEU A 89 -5.12 -6.51 0.96
C LEU A 89 -3.64 -6.45 0.62
N LEU A 90 -3.03 -7.61 0.40
CA LEU A 90 -1.68 -7.68 -0.15
C LEU A 90 -1.66 -6.96 -1.51
N ASN A 91 -2.64 -7.24 -2.38
CA ASN A 91 -2.70 -6.60 -3.68
C ASN A 91 -2.89 -5.08 -3.59
N LEU A 92 -3.72 -4.62 -2.66
CA LEU A 92 -3.89 -3.19 -2.39
C LEU A 92 -2.55 -2.55 -1.95
N GLY A 93 -1.86 -3.17 -1.00
CA GLY A 93 -0.55 -2.69 -0.53
C GLY A 93 0.48 -2.61 -1.65
N LEU A 94 0.56 -3.62 -2.52
CA LEU A 94 1.46 -3.62 -3.68
C LEU A 94 1.14 -2.49 -4.67
N VAL A 95 -0.14 -2.23 -4.95
CA VAL A 95 -0.57 -1.15 -5.86
C VAL A 95 -0.23 0.23 -5.27
N GLU A 96 -0.49 0.45 -3.99
CA GLU A 96 -0.16 1.74 -3.35
C GLU A 96 1.37 1.92 -3.22
N TYR A 97 2.13 0.86 -2.91
CA TYR A 97 3.59 0.92 -2.88
C TYR A 97 4.19 1.23 -4.25
N ALA A 98 3.68 0.61 -5.32
CA ALA A 98 4.10 0.94 -6.68
C ALA A 98 3.80 2.40 -7.04
N THR A 99 2.70 2.94 -6.53
CA THR A 99 2.29 4.33 -6.77
C THR A 99 3.19 5.30 -6.06
N LEU A 100 3.56 5.00 -4.81
CA LEU A 100 4.56 5.73 -4.05
C LEU A 100 5.88 5.77 -4.82
N LEU A 101 6.40 4.61 -5.24
CA LEU A 101 7.66 4.54 -5.99
C LEU A 101 7.63 5.37 -7.28
N ALA A 102 6.52 5.33 -8.02
CA ALA A 102 6.37 6.13 -9.24
C ALA A 102 6.32 7.65 -8.95
N GLN A 103 5.72 8.07 -7.84
CA GLN A 103 5.66 9.48 -7.44
C GLN A 103 7.01 9.98 -6.92
N GLU A 104 7.69 9.22 -6.07
CA GLU A 104 9.02 9.55 -5.58
C GLU A 104 10.04 9.58 -6.74
N ALA A 105 9.96 8.63 -7.68
CA ALA A 105 10.81 8.66 -8.87
C ALA A 105 10.59 9.92 -9.73
N ALA A 106 9.42 10.56 -9.67
CA ALA A 106 9.16 11.80 -10.39
C ALA A 106 9.78 13.04 -9.71
N THR A 107 10.20 12.95 -8.45
CA THR A 107 10.86 14.05 -7.71
C THR A 107 12.38 13.94 -7.71
N LEU A 108 12.93 12.78 -8.06
CA LEU A 108 14.37 12.49 -8.06
C LEU A 108 15.04 12.71 -9.43
N ALA A 109 16.36 12.91 -9.42
CA ALA A 109 17.18 12.93 -10.63
C ALA A 109 17.64 11.52 -11.03
N ALA A 110 17.93 11.29 -12.32
CA ALA A 110 18.53 10.03 -12.80
C ALA A 110 19.88 9.76 -12.09
N PRO A 111 20.24 8.51 -11.73
CA PRO A 111 19.79 7.22 -12.28
C PRO A 111 18.84 6.38 -11.40
N THR A 112 18.57 6.77 -10.15
CA THR A 112 17.71 6.02 -9.21
C THR A 112 16.27 5.85 -9.71
N VAL A 113 15.82 6.80 -10.53
CA VAL A 113 14.51 6.87 -11.17
C VAL A 113 14.18 5.61 -11.97
N VAL A 114 15.12 5.07 -12.76
CA VAL A 114 14.85 3.94 -13.66
C VAL A 114 14.57 2.66 -12.86
N ALA A 115 15.33 2.40 -11.80
CA ALA A 115 15.14 1.23 -10.95
C ALA A 115 13.77 1.28 -10.26
N MET A 116 13.40 2.43 -9.69
CA MET A 116 12.13 2.63 -9.00
C MET A 116 10.93 2.53 -9.94
N GLN A 117 11.05 3.10 -11.15
CA GLN A 117 10.02 2.99 -12.19
C GLN A 117 9.87 1.55 -12.70
N THR A 118 10.96 0.80 -12.81
CA THR A 118 10.94 -0.63 -13.16
C THR A 118 10.24 -1.45 -12.08
N GLU A 119 10.61 -1.24 -10.81
CA GLU A 119 9.99 -1.93 -9.66
C GLU A 119 8.50 -1.59 -9.59
N ALA A 120 8.12 -0.31 -9.68
CA ALA A 120 6.72 0.11 -9.73
C ALA A 120 5.94 -0.58 -10.86
N LEU A 121 6.51 -0.67 -12.06
CA LEU A 121 5.86 -1.31 -13.20
C LEU A 121 5.70 -2.82 -13.01
N THR A 122 6.68 -3.51 -12.42
CA THR A 122 6.58 -4.93 -12.06
C THR A 122 5.44 -5.17 -11.09
N LEU A 123 5.34 -4.35 -10.03
CA LEU A 123 4.31 -4.47 -9.01
C LEU A 123 2.89 -4.27 -9.57
N LEU A 124 2.70 -3.26 -10.42
CA LEU A 124 1.41 -2.99 -11.06
C LEU A 124 1.00 -4.12 -12.02
N THR A 125 1.97 -4.70 -12.74
CA THR A 125 1.73 -5.83 -13.66
C THR A 125 1.33 -7.08 -12.88
N LEU A 126 2.04 -7.38 -11.78
CA LEU A 126 1.71 -8.49 -10.89
C LEU A 126 0.31 -8.33 -10.30
N ALA A 127 -0.03 -7.11 -9.87
CA ALA A 127 -1.33 -6.81 -9.28
C ALA A 127 -2.51 -6.93 -10.27
N GLU A 128 -2.29 -6.61 -11.55
CA GLU A 128 -3.28 -6.78 -12.62
C GLU A 128 -3.53 -8.26 -12.95
N ALA A 129 -2.50 -9.10 -12.85
CA ALA A 129 -2.58 -10.53 -13.16
C ALA A 129 -3.35 -11.35 -12.11
N GLN A 130 -3.55 -10.82 -10.89
CA GLN A 130 -4.13 -11.60 -9.79
C GLN A 130 -5.63 -11.90 -9.99
N PRO A 131 -6.07 -13.17 -10.03
CA PRO A 131 -7.48 -13.53 -10.26
C PRO A 131 -8.41 -13.21 -9.08
N ALA A 132 -7.88 -13.25 -7.85
CA ALA A 132 -8.65 -13.21 -6.60
C ALA A 132 -8.76 -11.80 -5.97
N CYS A 133 -8.54 -10.74 -6.73
CA CYS A 133 -8.61 -9.36 -6.22
C CYS A 133 -9.85 -8.61 -6.72
N TRP A 134 -10.33 -7.65 -5.93
CA TRP A 134 -11.49 -6.84 -6.30
C TRP A 134 -11.23 -6.10 -7.60
N HIS A 135 -12.25 -6.07 -8.47
CA HIS A 135 -12.18 -5.45 -9.80
C HIS A 135 -11.64 -4.00 -9.76
N LEU A 136 -11.97 -3.25 -8.71
CA LEU A 136 -11.49 -1.89 -8.48
C LEU A 136 -9.95 -1.79 -8.46
N PHE A 137 -9.28 -2.72 -7.77
CA PHE A 137 -7.82 -2.70 -7.66
C PHE A 137 -7.15 -3.05 -8.98
N LYS A 138 -7.73 -3.97 -9.76
CA LYS A 138 -7.25 -4.30 -11.11
C LYS A 138 -7.34 -3.10 -12.05
N VAL A 139 -8.47 -2.39 -12.01
CA VAL A 139 -8.68 -1.20 -12.85
C VAL A 139 -7.69 -0.11 -12.47
N ARG A 140 -7.51 0.18 -11.17
CA ARG A 140 -6.53 1.17 -10.71
C ARG A 140 -5.09 0.76 -11.09
N ALA A 141 -4.72 -0.50 -10.87
CA ALA A 141 -3.40 -1.02 -11.24
C ALA A 141 -3.15 -0.88 -12.75
N ARG A 142 -4.11 -1.29 -13.59
CA ARG A 142 -4.02 -1.18 -15.04
C ARG A 142 -3.89 0.27 -15.52
N GLN A 143 -4.71 1.18 -14.99
CA GLN A 143 -4.64 2.60 -15.34
C GLN A 143 -3.27 3.21 -15.00
N ARG A 144 -2.77 2.94 -13.78
CA ARG A 144 -1.45 3.41 -13.34
C ARG A 144 -0.32 2.77 -14.16
N ARG A 145 -0.43 1.47 -14.48
CA ARG A 145 0.54 0.74 -15.32
C ARG A 145 0.65 1.34 -16.71
N LEU A 146 -0.49 1.57 -17.38
CA LEU A 146 -0.51 2.15 -18.72
C LEU A 146 0.05 3.57 -18.73
N SER A 147 -0.30 4.39 -17.73
CA SER A 147 0.22 5.76 -17.59
C SER A 147 1.74 5.80 -17.36
N LEU A 148 2.28 4.84 -16.63
CA LEU A 148 3.73 4.74 -16.39
C LEU A 148 4.45 4.17 -17.62
N ALA A 149 3.93 3.10 -18.23
CA ALA A 149 4.56 2.42 -19.37
C ALA A 149 4.74 3.33 -20.59
N THR A 150 3.84 4.29 -20.84
CA THR A 150 3.98 5.24 -21.96
C THR A 150 5.14 6.23 -21.80
N LYS A 151 5.67 6.38 -20.58
CA LYS A 151 6.76 7.30 -20.27
C LYS A 151 8.12 6.62 -20.20
N LEU A 152 8.16 5.29 -20.31
CA LEU A 152 9.37 4.49 -20.11
C LEU A 152 9.87 3.88 -21.42
N PRO A 153 11.19 3.67 -21.56
CA PRO A 153 11.76 2.94 -22.67
C PRO A 153 11.23 1.50 -22.74
N GLU A 154 11.03 0.98 -23.95
CA GLU A 154 10.56 -0.40 -24.18
C GLU A 154 11.37 -1.48 -23.42
N PRO A 155 12.72 -1.43 -23.35
CA PRO A 155 13.49 -2.41 -22.58
C PRO A 155 13.11 -2.46 -21.09
N VAL A 156 12.76 -1.31 -20.50
CA VAL A 156 12.32 -1.23 -19.10
C VAL A 156 10.95 -1.88 -18.93
N VAL A 157 10.05 -1.65 -19.89
CA VAL A 157 8.71 -2.23 -19.90
C VAL A 157 8.76 -3.76 -20.05
N SER A 158 9.62 -4.27 -20.94
CA SER A 158 9.80 -5.72 -21.13
C SER A 158 10.36 -6.38 -19.88
N ALA A 159 11.45 -5.84 -19.32
CA ALA A 159 12.08 -6.37 -18.12
C ALA A 159 11.12 -6.41 -16.92
N ALA A 160 10.32 -5.35 -16.74
CA ALA A 160 9.32 -5.30 -15.68
C ALA A 160 8.22 -6.37 -15.85
N THR A 161 7.81 -6.64 -17.09
CA THR A 161 6.79 -7.63 -17.44
C THR A 161 7.29 -9.06 -17.21
N GLU A 162 8.51 -9.37 -17.69
CA GLU A 162 9.15 -10.67 -17.46
C GLU A 162 9.32 -10.96 -15.98
N ARG A 163 9.82 -9.97 -15.21
CA ARG A 163 9.94 -10.09 -13.75
C ARG A 163 8.59 -10.34 -13.09
N ALA A 164 7.53 -9.65 -13.52
CA ALA A 164 6.19 -9.84 -12.96
C ALA A 164 5.61 -11.24 -13.22
N GLN A 165 5.94 -11.85 -14.36
CA GLN A 165 5.52 -13.22 -14.69
C GLN A 165 6.28 -14.29 -13.89
N ALA A 166 7.54 -13.99 -13.52
CA ALA A 166 8.40 -14.91 -12.78
C ALA A 166 8.13 -14.92 -11.26
N LEU A 167 7.48 -13.89 -10.72
CA LEU A 167 7.30 -13.69 -9.28
C LEU A 167 5.87 -13.98 -8.83
N SER A 168 5.72 -14.47 -7.60
CA SER A 168 4.42 -14.53 -6.92
C SER A 168 4.24 -13.30 -6.02
N PRO A 169 2.99 -12.88 -5.72
CA PRO A 169 2.72 -11.78 -4.79
C PRO A 169 3.36 -11.97 -3.41
N LEU A 170 3.43 -13.21 -2.92
CA LEU A 170 4.05 -13.54 -1.64
C LEU A 170 5.58 -13.43 -1.70
N ALA A 171 6.22 -13.86 -2.78
CA ALA A 171 7.67 -13.71 -2.95
C ALA A 171 8.07 -12.23 -2.96
N VAL A 172 7.31 -11.40 -3.68
CA VAL A 172 7.50 -9.95 -3.69
C VAL A 172 7.27 -9.34 -2.31
N ALA A 173 6.24 -9.77 -1.59
CA ALA A 173 5.99 -9.30 -0.22
C ALA A 173 7.17 -9.59 0.72
N GLN A 174 7.80 -10.76 0.58
CA GLN A 174 8.99 -11.13 1.35
C GLN A 174 10.20 -10.24 0.99
N GLU A 175 10.44 -9.99 -0.30
CA GLU A 175 11.51 -9.07 -0.75
C GLU A 175 11.32 -7.66 -0.18
N ILE A 176 10.08 -7.14 -0.22
CA ILE A 176 9.72 -5.83 0.32
C ILE A 176 9.88 -5.81 1.84
N GLY A 177 9.42 -6.86 2.54
CA GLY A 177 9.52 -6.99 3.99
C GLY A 177 10.97 -6.99 4.50
N GLN A 178 11.89 -7.67 3.79
CA GLN A 178 13.32 -7.72 4.15
C GLN A 178 14.05 -6.37 4.03
N LYS A 179 13.52 -5.44 3.23
CA LYS A 179 14.05 -4.07 3.11
C LYS A 179 13.62 -3.16 4.28
N THR A 180 12.72 -3.62 5.14
CA THR A 180 12.22 -2.85 6.29
C THR A 180 13.20 -2.99 7.45
N PRO A 181 13.86 -1.91 7.92
CA PRO A 181 14.47 -1.97 9.24
C PRO A 181 13.33 -2.16 10.25
N VAL A 182 13.34 -3.29 10.96
CA VAL A 182 12.41 -3.52 12.07
C VAL A 182 12.64 -2.43 13.10
N ARG A 183 11.85 -1.35 13.07
CA ARG A 183 11.72 -0.47 14.23
C ARG A 183 10.93 -1.23 15.28
N LYS A 184 11.65 -2.02 16.09
CA LYS A 184 11.19 -2.36 17.44
C LYS A 184 11.10 -1.04 18.22
N SER A 185 9.93 -0.40 18.30
CA SER A 185 9.64 0.55 19.40
C SER A 185 8.24 1.16 19.48
N ASP A 186 7.34 1.03 18.50
CA ASP A 186 6.13 1.90 18.52
C ASP A 186 4.82 1.21 18.96
N TYR A 187 4.85 -0.07 19.34
CA TYR A 187 3.67 -0.79 19.86
C TYR A 187 3.91 -1.55 21.18
N GLU A 188 5.08 -1.42 21.78
CA GLU A 188 5.34 -1.81 23.17
C GLU A 188 5.53 -0.52 23.98
N GLN A 189 4.42 0.05 24.44
CA GLN A 189 4.44 0.84 25.66
C GLN A 189 3.55 0.11 26.67
N ASP A 190 4.18 -0.18 27.81
CA ASP A 190 3.69 -0.93 28.97
C ASP A 190 2.32 -0.49 29.50
#